data_AF-A0A2A8S7W0-F1
#
_entry.id   AF-A0A2A8S7W0-F1
#
_cell.length_a   1.000
_cell.length_b   1.000
_cell.length_c   1.000
_cell.angle_alpha   90.00
_cell.angle_beta   90.00
_cell.angle_gamma   90.00
#
_symmetry.space_group_name_H-M   'P 1'
#
loop_
_entity.id
_entity.type
_entity.pdbx_description
1 polymer ?
#
loop_
_entity_poly.entity_id
_entity_poly.type
_entity_poly.pdbx_seq_one_letter_code
_entity_poly.pdbx_strand_id
1 'polypeptide(L)'
;MKEERQVLENEWKALREDYDVLRIWENNRVVSVSEDYIDHFIVQCAKSLETDGFTDQFYKASRLVGEVLGHFEQCVGDAFIEYRLKSLIQKGIFHMTGSLHSMRSYSVRLAQPEK
;
A
#
# COMPACT_ATOMS: atom_id res chain seq x y z
N MET A 1 -34.12 6.76 -7.53
CA MET A 1 -34.74 6.05 -6.38
C MET A 1 -34.90 4.55 -6.60
N LYS A 2 -35.83 4.03 -7.43
CA LYS A 2 -35.95 2.55 -7.65
C LYS A 2 -34.83 1.98 -8.54
N GLU A 3 -34.44 2.69 -9.59
CA GLU A 3 -33.41 2.23 -10.54
C GLU A 3 -32.00 2.26 -9.93
N GLU A 4 -31.63 3.33 -9.21
CA GLU A 4 -30.34 3.41 -8.49
C GLU A 4 -30.18 2.29 -7.46
N ARG A 5 -31.25 1.96 -6.72
CA ARG A 5 -31.22 0.82 -5.79
C ARG A 5 -30.89 -0.48 -6.51
N GLN A 6 -31.50 -0.71 -7.67
CA GLN A 6 -31.29 -1.93 -8.44
C GLN A 6 -29.86 -2.01 -9.00
N VAL A 7 -29.29 -0.88 -9.41
CA VAL A 7 -27.88 -0.79 -9.85
C VAL A 7 -26.95 -1.16 -8.69
N LEU A 8 -27.12 -0.55 -7.52
CA LEU A 8 -26.30 -0.84 -6.34
C LEU A 8 -26.44 -2.30 -5.87
N GLU A 9 -27.65 -2.88 -5.92
CA GLU A 9 -27.86 -4.30 -5.61
C GLU A 9 -27.11 -5.23 -6.57
N ASN A 10 -27.07 -4.89 -7.85
CA ASN A 10 -26.39 -5.69 -8.86
C ASN A 10 -24.85 -5.53 -8.73
N GLU A 11 -24.36 -4.31 -8.48
CA GLU A 11 -22.95 -4.06 -8.17
C GLU A 11 -22.51 -4.85 -6.93
N TRP A 12 -23.31 -4.84 -5.86
CA TRP A 12 -23.03 -5.63 -4.66
C TRP A 12 -22.97 -7.13 -4.93
N LYS A 13 -23.89 -7.68 -5.74
CA LYS A 13 -23.86 -9.10 -6.11
C LYS A 13 -22.58 -9.47 -6.85
N ALA A 14 -22.16 -8.64 -7.80
CA ALA A 14 -20.91 -8.85 -8.54
C ALA A 14 -19.69 -8.79 -7.60
N LEU A 15 -19.61 -7.79 -6.72
CA LEU A 15 -18.52 -7.64 -5.76
C LEU A 15 -18.42 -8.79 -4.77
N ARG A 16 -19.55 -9.42 -4.43
CA ARG A 16 -19.60 -10.58 -3.52
C ARG A 16 -19.05 -11.85 -4.16
N GLU A 17 -19.19 -12.00 -5.47
CA GLU A 17 -18.68 -13.15 -6.23
C GLU A 17 -17.20 -13.01 -6.59
N ASP A 18 -16.63 -11.82 -6.36
CA ASP A 18 -15.23 -11.51 -6.57
C ASP A 18 -14.35 -11.94 -5.39
N TYR A 19 -13.25 -12.63 -5.70
CA TYR A 19 -12.29 -13.19 -4.75
C TYR A 19 -11.05 -12.31 -4.56
N ASP A 20 -10.97 -11.17 -5.24
CA ASP A 20 -9.87 -10.22 -5.06
C ASP A 20 -9.85 -9.65 -3.63
N VAL A 21 -8.63 -9.50 -3.12
CA VAL A 21 -8.39 -9.14 -1.71
C VAL A 21 -8.32 -7.64 -1.47
N LEU A 22 -8.16 -6.83 -2.53
CA LEU A 22 -8.11 -5.38 -2.45
C LEU A 22 -9.20 -4.76 -3.32
N ARG A 23 -9.93 -3.80 -2.74
CA ARG A 23 -10.92 -2.98 -3.45
C ARG A 23 -10.59 -1.51 -3.23
N ILE A 24 -10.73 -0.71 -4.28
CA ILE A 24 -10.49 0.73 -4.28
C ILE A 24 -11.75 1.49 -4.68
N TRP A 25 -11.78 2.77 -4.36
CA TRP A 25 -12.81 3.69 -4.83
C TRP A 25 -12.28 4.47 -6.03
N GLU A 26 -12.88 4.24 -7.20
CA GLU A 26 -12.50 4.88 -8.44
C GLU A 26 -13.76 5.18 -9.27
N ASN A 27 -13.83 6.36 -9.91
CA ASN A 27 -14.94 6.76 -10.78
C ASN A 27 -16.33 6.56 -10.14
N ASN A 28 -16.44 6.88 -8.85
CA ASN A 28 -17.66 6.74 -8.05
C ASN A 28 -18.18 5.31 -7.92
N ARG A 29 -17.28 4.31 -8.01
CA ARG A 29 -17.57 2.89 -7.86
C ARG A 29 -16.49 2.18 -7.05
N VAL A 30 -16.87 1.03 -6.49
CA VAL A 30 -15.91 0.09 -5.88
C VAL A 30 -15.38 -0.83 -6.96
N VAL A 31 -14.06 -0.87 -7.12
CA VAL A 31 -13.38 -1.69 -8.13
C VAL A 31 -12.41 -2.64 -7.42
N SER A 32 -12.44 -3.91 -7.80
CA SER A 32 -11.47 -4.90 -7.36
C SER A 32 -10.15 -4.74 -8.13
N VAL A 33 -9.05 -4.83 -7.40
CA VAL A 33 -7.69 -4.72 -7.95
C VAL A 33 -6.80 -5.78 -7.34
N SER A 34 -5.67 -6.04 -8.00
CA SER A 34 -4.63 -6.91 -7.46
C SER A 34 -4.13 -6.42 -6.10
N GLU A 35 -3.72 -7.35 -5.24
CA GLU A 35 -3.18 -7.03 -3.91
C GLU A 35 -1.94 -6.14 -3.94
N ASP A 36 -1.19 -6.17 -5.04
CA ASP A 36 0.04 -5.41 -5.26
C ASP A 36 -0.20 -4.04 -5.91
N TYR A 37 -1.46 -3.65 -6.12
CA TYR A 37 -1.83 -2.38 -6.75
C TYR A 37 -1.14 -1.17 -6.12
N ILE A 38 -0.96 -1.20 -4.79
CA ILE A 38 -0.34 -0.08 -4.04
C ILE A 38 1.19 -0.15 -3.98
N ASP A 39 1.81 -1.25 -4.41
CA ASP A 39 3.24 -1.49 -4.24
C ASP A 39 4.07 -0.40 -4.94
N HIS A 40 3.66 0.03 -6.14
CA HIS A 40 4.31 1.13 -6.87
C HIS A 40 4.27 2.44 -6.08
N PHE A 41 3.12 2.75 -5.46
CA PHE A 41 2.96 3.98 -4.70
C PHE A 41 3.80 3.97 -3.41
N ILE A 42 3.92 2.83 -2.72
CA ILE A 42 4.83 2.66 -1.58
C ILE A 42 6.28 2.98 -2.00
N VAL A 43 6.72 2.46 -3.14
CA VAL A 43 8.07 2.72 -3.68
C VAL A 43 8.24 4.21 -4.03
N GLN A 44 7.21 4.87 -4.56
CA GLN A 44 7.26 6.30 -4.86
C GLN A 44 7.42 7.14 -3.59
N CYS A 45 6.63 6.88 -2.54
CA CYS A 45 6.79 7.55 -1.25
C CYS A 45 8.18 7.33 -0.64
N ALA A 46 8.71 6.10 -0.75
CA ALA A 46 10.06 5.79 -0.30
C ALA A 46 11.13 6.61 -1.04
N LYS A 47 11.01 6.77 -2.37
CA LYS A 47 11.92 7.61 -3.16
C LYS A 47 11.86 9.07 -2.73
N SER A 48 10.65 9.61 -2.50
CA SER A 48 10.47 10.98 -2.00
C SER A 48 11.15 11.19 -0.64
N LEU A 49 11.01 10.24 0.28
CA LEU A 49 11.70 10.31 1.58
C LEU A 49 13.23 10.28 1.42
N GLU A 50 13.77 9.45 0.52
CA GLU A 50 15.22 9.37 0.27
C GLU A 50 15.80 10.62 -0.40
N THR A 51 15.00 11.36 -1.19
CA THR A 51 15.40 12.66 -1.76
C THR A 51 15.35 13.80 -0.74
N ASP A 52 14.52 13.71 0.29
CA ASP A 52 14.31 14.76 1.30
C ASP A 52 15.34 14.72 2.46
N GLY A 53 16.50 14.10 2.24
CA GLY A 53 17.62 14.08 3.19
C GLY A 53 17.88 12.74 3.88
N PHE A 54 17.20 11.67 3.49
CA PHE A 54 17.47 10.29 3.94
C PHE A 54 18.27 9.45 2.93
N THR A 55 19.03 10.09 2.03
CA THR A 55 19.83 9.39 1.03
C THR A 55 20.72 8.33 1.70
N ASP A 56 20.58 7.09 1.25
CA ASP A 56 21.29 5.92 1.77
C ASP A 56 21.04 5.54 3.24
N GLN A 57 20.07 6.15 3.92
CA GLN A 57 19.78 5.87 5.33
C GLN A 57 18.54 4.99 5.52
N PHE A 58 18.60 4.11 6.52
CA PHE A 58 17.42 3.39 6.99
C PHE A 58 16.50 4.34 7.78
N TYR A 59 15.22 4.35 7.44
CA TYR A 59 14.18 5.10 8.17
C TYR A 59 13.12 4.15 8.72
N LYS A 60 12.42 4.59 9.77
CA LYS A 60 11.39 3.76 10.43
C LYS A 60 10.28 3.37 9.46
N ALA A 61 9.87 2.10 9.47
CA ALA A 61 8.77 1.65 8.61
C ALA A 61 7.47 2.41 8.90
N SER A 62 7.21 2.77 10.15
CA SER A 62 6.08 3.63 10.51
C SER A 62 6.10 5.00 9.83
N ARG A 63 7.28 5.57 9.51
CA ARG A 63 7.38 6.84 8.78
C ARG A 63 6.92 6.68 7.34
N LEU A 64 7.35 5.61 6.66
CA LEU A 64 6.93 5.30 5.29
C LEU A 64 5.45 4.97 5.22
N VAL A 65 4.94 4.14 6.14
CA VAL A 65 3.50 3.81 6.19
C VAL A 65 2.67 5.08 6.42
N GLY A 66 3.12 5.98 7.31
CA GLY A 66 2.48 7.28 7.51
C GLY A 66 2.53 8.20 6.29
N GLU A 67 3.64 8.19 5.54
CA GLU A 67 3.78 8.93 4.29
C GLU A 67 2.81 8.43 3.23
N VAL A 68 2.71 7.10 3.07
CA VAL A 68 1.75 6.47 2.16
C VAL A 68 0.33 6.82 2.58
N LEU A 69 -0.03 6.67 3.85
CA LEU A 69 -1.36 7.04 4.35
C LEU A 69 -1.70 8.51 4.15
N GLY A 70 -0.72 9.40 4.29
CA GLY A 70 -0.92 10.84 4.11
C GLY A 70 -1.20 11.25 2.66
N HIS A 71 -0.75 10.45 1.69
CA HIS A 71 -0.84 10.77 0.26
C HIS A 71 -1.71 9.81 -0.55
N PHE A 72 -2.14 8.69 0.03
CA PHE A 72 -2.96 7.70 -0.66
C PHE A 72 -4.45 7.96 -0.40
N GLU A 73 -5.16 8.44 -1.42
CA GLU A 73 -6.59 8.85 -1.32
C GLU A 73 -7.58 7.67 -1.28
N GLN A 74 -7.12 6.47 -0.93
CA GLN A 74 -7.96 5.26 -0.89
C GLN A 74 -8.18 4.80 0.54
N CYS A 75 -9.31 4.12 0.79
CA CYS A 75 -9.69 3.61 2.11
C CYS A 75 -8.91 2.33 2.47
N VAL A 76 -7.59 2.44 2.63
CA VAL A 76 -6.70 1.34 3.00
C VAL A 76 -6.03 1.65 4.34
N GLY A 77 -6.05 0.71 5.28
CA GLY A 77 -5.46 0.88 6.60
C GLY A 77 -3.94 0.71 6.63
N ASP A 78 -3.30 1.25 7.68
CA ASP A 78 -1.86 1.10 7.95
C ASP A 78 -1.41 -0.36 7.98
N ALA A 79 -2.20 -1.26 8.58
CA ALA A 79 -1.89 -2.67 8.68
C ALA A 79 -1.76 -3.36 7.30
N PHE A 80 -2.58 -2.97 6.33
CA PHE A 80 -2.48 -3.49 4.96
C PHE A 80 -1.25 -2.93 4.25
N ILE A 81 -0.95 -1.64 4.42
CA ILE A 81 0.26 -1.02 3.86
C ILE A 81 1.51 -1.67 4.47
N GLU A 82 1.52 -1.94 5.78
CA GLU A 82 2.60 -2.67 6.44
C GLU A 82 2.74 -4.09 5.86
N TYR A 83 1.63 -4.80 5.65
CA TYR A 83 1.64 -6.10 4.99
C TYR A 83 2.30 -6.02 3.61
N ARG A 84 1.90 -5.05 2.77
CA ARG A 84 2.52 -4.84 1.45
C ARG A 84 4.00 -4.51 1.55
N LEU A 85 4.39 -3.65 2.49
CA LEU A 85 5.80 -3.35 2.74
C LEU A 85 6.60 -4.61 3.11
N LYS A 86 6.06 -5.49 3.96
CA LYS A 86 6.68 -6.79 4.29
C LYS A 86 6.84 -7.67 3.05
N SER A 87 5.83 -7.72 2.17
CA SER A 87 5.94 -8.44 0.89
C SER A 87 7.02 -7.84 -0.01
N LEU A 88 7.18 -6.52 -0.03
CA LEU A 88 8.23 -5.85 -0.80
C LEU A 88 9.64 -6.09 -0.24
N ILE A 89 9.78 -6.23 1.09
CA ILE A 89 11.02 -6.67 1.73
C ILE A 89 11.35 -8.10 1.31
N GLN A 90 10.37 -9.01 1.33
CA GLN A 90 10.57 -10.41 0.89
C GLN A 90 10.96 -10.51 -0.59
N LYS A 91 10.43 -9.63 -1.44
CA LYS A 91 10.79 -9.51 -2.87
C LYS A 91 12.16 -8.85 -3.10
N GLY A 92 12.84 -8.38 -2.05
CA GLY A 92 14.14 -7.72 -2.16
C GLY A 92 14.09 -6.27 -2.65
N ILE A 93 12.91 -5.66 -2.77
CA ILE A 93 12.74 -4.26 -3.20
C ILE A 93 13.16 -3.30 -2.07
N PHE A 94 12.98 -3.72 -0.82
CA PHE A 94 13.46 -3.00 0.35
C PHE A 94 14.45 -3.84 1.15
N HIS A 95 15.51 -3.20 1.63
CA HIS A 95 16.32 -3.75 2.72
C HIS A 95 15.66 -3.42 4.06
N MET A 96 15.93 -4.25 5.07
CA MET A 96 15.41 -4.08 6.42
C MET A 96 16.48 -4.27 7.48
N THR A 97 16.38 -3.50 8.57
CA THR A 97 17.06 -3.77 9.84
C THR A 97 16.05 -3.81 11.01
N GLY A 98 16.34 -4.58 12.06
CA GLY A 98 15.45 -4.73 13.22
C GLY A 98 14.54 -5.96 13.14
N SER A 99 13.35 -5.89 13.76
CA SER A 99 12.41 -7.02 13.83
C SER A 99 11.02 -6.67 13.30
N LEU A 100 10.39 -7.62 12.60
CA LEU A 100 9.05 -7.47 11.99
C LEU A 100 7.87 -7.54 12.97
N HIS A 101 8.12 -7.38 14.28
CA HIS A 101 7.09 -7.48 15.32
C HIS A 101 6.09 -6.31 15.27
N SER A 102 6.55 -5.11 14.89
CA SER A 102 5.70 -3.93 14.68
C SER A 102 6.37 -2.93 13.73
N MET A 103 5.60 -2.03 13.10
CA MET A 103 6.13 -0.94 12.25
C MET A 103 7.19 -0.06 12.92
N ARG A 104 7.23 0.02 14.25
CA ARG A 104 8.20 0.83 15.01
C ARG A 104 9.51 0.08 15.28
N SER A 105 9.46 -1.25 15.17
CA SER A 105 10.53 -2.19 15.53
C SER A 105 11.54 -2.42 14.41
N TYR A 106 11.23 -2.03 13.17
CA TYR A 106 12.14 -2.15 12.03
C TYR A 106 12.25 -0.85 11.24
N SER A 107 13.36 -0.74 10.53
CA SER A 107 13.63 0.33 9.59
C SER A 107 13.86 -0.26 8.21
N VAL A 108 13.52 0.50 7.18
CA VAL A 108 13.63 0.10 5.77
C VAL A 108 14.41 1.13 4.96
N ARG A 109 14.90 0.68 3.80
CA ARG A 109 15.49 1.52 2.75
C ARG A 109 15.23 0.84 1.41
N LEU A 110 15.11 1.59 0.32
CA LEU A 110 15.07 0.97 -1.01
C LEU A 110 16.37 0.21 -1.27
N ALA A 111 16.24 -0.97 -1.87
CA ALA A 111 17.37 -1.64 -2.49
C ALA A 111 17.73 -0.81 -3.73
N GLN A 112 18.92 -0.19 -3.74
CA GLN A 112 19.39 0.49 -4.95
C GLN A 112 19.59 -0.57 -6.04
N PRO A 113 19.29 -0.26 -7.32
CA PRO A 113 19.73 -1.14 -8.40
C PRO A 113 21.25 -1.29 -8.28
N GLU A 114 21.74 -2.52 -8.19
CA GLU A 114 23.17 -2.80 -8.33
C GLU A 114 23.65 -2.12 -9.62
N LYS A 115 24.66 -1.26 -9.48
CA LYS A 115 25.29 -0.57 -10.61
C LYS A 115 26.01 -1.56 -11.52
#